data_AF-A0A965MSK3-F1
#
_entry.id   AF-A0A965MSK3-F1
#
_cell.length_a   1.000
_cell.length_b   1.000
_cell.length_c   1.000
_cell.angle_alpha   90.00
_cell.angle_beta   90.00
_cell.angle_gamma   90.00
#
_symmetry.space_group_name_H-M   'P 1'
#
loop_
_entity.id
_entity.type
_entity.pdbx_description
1 polymer ?
#
loop_
_entity_poly.entity_id
_entity_poly.type
_entity_poly.pdbx_seq_one_letter_code
_entity_poly.pdbx_strand_id
1 'polypeptide(L)' 'MNREMLMLVDAISREKNVERDIVFGAVELALAQATKKLYEGDVDIRVAMDRDSGDYETFRRWLVVPDEAGLQNP' A
#
# COMPACT_ATOMS: atom_id res chain seq x y z
N MET A 1 7.62 12.00 9.82
CA MET A 1 7.87 11.09 10.94
C MET A 1 6.58 10.86 11.70
N ASN A 2 5.85 9.83 11.30
CA ASN A 2 4.58 9.40 11.86
C ASN A 2 4.78 8.22 12.81
N ARG A 3 5.03 8.52 14.09
CA ARG A 3 5.30 7.50 15.13
C ARG A 3 4.08 6.65 15.49
N GLU A 4 2.86 7.14 15.23
CA GLU A 4 1.63 6.41 15.56
C GLU A 4 1.48 5.15 14.71
N MET A 5 1.82 5.25 13.42
CA MET A 5 1.80 4.10 12.51
C MET A 5 2.79 3.02 12.93
N LEU A 6 4.00 3.40 13.32
CA LEU A 6 5.01 2.44 13.78
C LEU A 6 4.57 1.72 15.06
N MET A 7 3.97 2.45 16.01
CA MET A 7 3.44 1.86 17.25
C MET A 7 2.28 0.88 16.97
N LEU A 8 1.39 1.21 16.02
CA LEU A 8 0.32 0.31 15.60
C LEU A 8 0.88 -0.99 15.01
N VAL A 9 1.86 -0.87 14.11
CA VAL A 9 2.52 -2.03 13.51
C VAL A 9 3.19 -2.91 14.57
N ASP A 10 3.90 -2.29 15.52
CA ASP A 10 4.54 -3.00 16.63
C ASP A 10 3.53 -3.73 17.53
N ALA A 11 2.39 -3.09 17.83
CA ALA A 11 1.33 -3.70 18.63
C ALA A 11 0.74 -4.93 17.93
N ILE A 12 0.41 -4.83 16.64
CA ILE A 12 -0.19 -5.93 15.86
C ILE A 12 0.82 -7.08 15.69
N SER A 13 2.08 -6.75 15.39
CA SER A 13 3.16 -7.74 15.26
C SER A 13 3.31 -8.58 16.53
N ARG A 14 3.31 -7.93 17.71
CA ARG A 14 3.38 -8.62 19.01
C ARG A 14 2.11 -9.41 19.32
N GLU A 15 0.93 -8.84 19.06
CA GLU A 15 -0.35 -9.49 19.39
C GLU A 15 -0.58 -10.76 18.57
N LYS A 16 -0.24 -10.72 17.27
CA LYS A 16 -0.44 -11.85 16.35
C LYS A 16 0.78 -12.75 16.24
N ASN A 17 1.90 -12.38 16.88
CA ASN A 17 3.19 -13.06 16.76
C ASN A 17 3.62 -13.24 15.29
N VAL A 18 3.59 -12.13 14.55
CA VAL A 18 3.91 -12.06 13.12
C VAL A 18 5.01 -11.03 12.89
N GLU A 19 5.91 -11.30 11.96
CA GLU A 19 6.96 -10.37 11.54
C GLU A 19 6.40 -9.00 11.15
N ARG A 20 7.08 -7.92 11.56
CA ARG A 20 6.68 -6.53 11.24
C ARG A 20 6.48 -6.34 9.74
N ASP A 21 7.32 -6.96 8.92
CA ASP A 21 7.27 -6.91 7.46
C ASP A 21 5.92 -7.33 6.88
N ILE A 22 5.32 -8.37 7.44
CA ILE A 22 4.01 -8.87 7.01
C ILE A 22 2.92 -7.86 7.42
N VAL A 23 3.04 -7.28 8.62
CA VAL A 23 2.10 -6.27 9.11
C VAL A 23 2.19 -4.99 8.26
N PHE A 24 3.40 -4.52 7.93
CA PHE A 24 3.59 -3.39 7.02
C PHE A 24 2.93 -3.67 5.66
N GLY A 25 3.17 -4.83 5.06
CA GLY A 25 2.53 -5.20 3.79
C GLY A 25 0.99 -5.26 3.89
N ALA A 26 0.45 -5.73 5.01
CA ALA A 26 -1.00 -5.73 5.25
C ALA A 26 -1.57 -4.32 5.38
N VAL A 27 -0.86 -3.42 6.07
CA VAL A 27 -1.26 -2.01 6.22
C VAL A 27 -1.17 -1.28 4.88
N GLU A 28 -0.11 -1.48 4.11
CA GLU A 28 0.03 -0.93 2.75
C GLU A 28 -1.11 -1.40 1.84
N LEU A 29 -1.46 -2.70 1.90
CA LEU A 29 -2.58 -3.25 1.13
C LEU A 29 -3.92 -2.63 1.57
N ALA A 30 -4.15 -2.48 2.87
CA ALA A 30 -5.36 -1.88 3.40
C ALA A 30 -5.50 -0.41 2.97
N LEU A 31 -4.41 0.36 3.05
CA LEU A 31 -4.36 1.75 2.58
C LEU A 31 -4.59 1.83 1.07
N ALA A 32 -3.95 0.96 0.28
CA ALA A 32 -4.15 0.90 -1.16
C ALA A 32 -5.62 0.60 -1.52
N GLN A 33 -6.26 -0.35 -0.82
CA GLN A 33 -7.68 -0.66 -1.00
C GLN A 33 -8.59 0.50 -0.60
N ALA A 34 -8.28 1.19 0.50
CA ALA A 34 -9.03 2.36 0.94
C ALA A 34 -8.92 3.50 -0.08
N THR A 35 -7.71 3.78 -0.58
CA THR A 35 -7.48 4.79 -1.61
C THR A 35 -8.14 4.40 -2.93
N LYS A 36 -8.09 3.14 -3.35
CA LYS A 36 -8.75 2.65 -4.57
C LYS A 36 -10.25 2.99 -4.58
N LYS A 37 -10.94 2.92 -3.43
CA LYS A 37 -12.36 3.27 -3.31
C LYS A 37 -12.68 4.75 -3.54
N LEU A 38 -11.67 5.63 -3.45
CA LEU A 38 -11.85 7.07 -3.71
C LEU A 38 -11.82 7.42 -5.19
N TYR A 39 -11.39 6.48 -6.05
CA TYR A 39 -11.32 6.66 -7.48
C TYR A 39 -12.36 5.79 -8.19
N GLU A 40 -12.93 6.32 -9.27
CA GLU A 40 -13.83 5.57 -10.13
C GLU A 40 -13.01 4.72 -11.13
N GLY A 41 -13.49 3.51 -11.41
CA GLY A 41 -12.85 2.57 -12.35
C GLY A 41 -11.85 1.60 -11.69
N ASP A 42 -11.26 0.72 -12.50
CA ASP A 42 -10.31 -0.29 -12.01
C ASP A 42 -8.88 0.28 -11.94
N VAL A 43 -8.65 1.17 -10.99
CA VAL A 43 -7.31 1.73 -10.74
C VAL A 43 -6.46 0.76 -9.92
N ASP A 44 -5.18 0.63 -10.29
CA ASP A 44 -4.18 -0.07 -9.49
C ASP A 44 -3.44 0.96 -8.62
N ILE A 45 -3.56 0.79 -7.30
CA ILE A 45 -2.93 1.65 -6.30
C ILE A 45 -1.91 0.83 -5.53
N ARG A 46 -0.72 1.40 -5.36
CA ARG A 46 0.32 0.88 -4.48
C ARG A 46 0.63 1.92 -3.41
N VAL A 47 0.69 1.47 -2.17
CA VAL A 47 1.22 2.28 -1.06
C VAL A 47 2.59 1.73 -0.70
N ALA A 48 3.55 2.61 -0.42
CA ALA A 48 4.85 2.25 0.10
C ALA A 48 5.07 3.00 1.42
N MET A 49 5.38 2.27 2.48
CA MET A 49 5.63 2.81 3.80
C MET A 49 7.11 2.74 4.15
N ASP A 50 7.64 3.86 4.62
CA ASP A 50 8.96 3.93 5.21
C ASP A 50 8.92 3.38 6.64
N ARG A 51 9.75 2.38 6.90
CA ARG A 51 9.71 1.58 8.13
C ARG A 51 10.35 2.25 9.33
N ASP A 52 11.16 3.29 9.09
CA ASP A 52 11.90 4.01 10.13
C ASP A 52 11.16 5.27 10.55
N SER A 53 10.52 5.95 9.60
CA SER A 53 9.78 7.19 9.82
C SER A 53 8.28 6.97 10.02
N GLY A 54 7.71 5.88 9.50
CA GLY A 54 6.27 5.61 9.46
C GLY A 54 5.50 6.45 8.44
N ASP A 55 6.21 7.25 7.64
CA ASP A 55 5.61 8.02 6.56
C ASP A 55 5.30 7.07 5.39
N TYR A 56 4.25 7.38 4.61
CA TYR A 56 3.87 6.56 3.46
C TYR A 56 3.55 7.43 2.25
N GLU A 57 3.80 6.86 1.08
CA GLU A 57 3.48 7.47 -0.20
C GLU A 57 2.54 6.55 -0.99
N THR A 58 1.61 7.16 -1.71
CA THR A 58 0.61 6.44 -2.51
C THR A 58 0.84 6.71 -3.98
N PHE A 59 0.93 5.64 -4.77
CA PHE A 59 1.21 5.67 -6.18
C PHE A 59 0.08 5.01 -6.95
N ARG A 60 -0.34 5.62 -8.05
CA ARG A 60 -1.11 4.93 -9.08
C ARG A 60 -0.13 4.21 -10.01
N ARG A 61 -0.46 2.97 -10.37
CA ARG A 61 0.33 2.15 -11.29
C ARG A 61 -0.46 1.88 -12.56
N TRP A 62 0.29 1.72 -13.64
CA TRP A 62 -0.21 1.29 -14.93
C TRP A 62 0.47 0.00 -15.34
N LEU A 63 -0.29 -0.88 -15.97
CA LEU A 63 0.27 -2.05 -16.62
C LEU A 63 0.91 -1.60 -17.94
N VAL A 64 2.24 -1.72 -18.03
CA VAL A 64 2.95 -1.47 -19.27
C VAL A 64 2.66 -2.61 -20.24
N VAL A 65 2.12 -2.27 -21.40
CA VAL A 65 1.77 -3.20 -22.47
C VAL A 65 2.50 -2.81 -23.76
N PRO A 66 2.82 -3.76 -24.65
CA PRO A 66 3.34 -3.42 -25.98
C PRO A 66 2.34 -2.57 -26.75
N ASP A 67 2.83 -1.69 -27.62
CA ASP A 67 2.00 -0.74 -28.38
C ASP A 67 0.88 -1.44 -29.16
N GLU A 68 1.12 -2.66 -29.65
CA GLU A 68 0.16 -3.47 -30.41
C GLU A 68 -1.00 -4.02 -29.58
N ALA A 69 -0.85 -4.14 -28.26
CA ALA A 69 -1.87 -4.67 -27.36
C ALA A 69 -2.97 -3.65 -27.00
N GLY A 70 -2.72 -2.37 -27.29
CA GLY A 70 -3.60 -1.25 -26.94
C GLY A 70 -3.64 -0.97 -25.42
N LEU A 71 -3.97 0.26 -25.04
CA LEU A 71 -4.13 0.63 -23.63
C LEU A 71 -5.41 0.01 -23.07
N GLN A 72 -5.29 -1.12 -22.37
CA GLN A 72 -6.46 -1.82 -21.83
C GLN A 72 -7.01 -1.17 -20.55
N ASN A 73 -6.18 -0.49 -19.76
CA ASN A 73 -6.60 0.18 -18.53
C ASN A 73 -5.84 1.51 -18.36
N PRO A 74 -6.52 2.67 -18.43
CA PRO A 74 -5.89 3.98 -18.22
C PRO A 74 -5.63 4.29 -16.74
#